data_AF-A0A2R3QHY3-F1
#
_entry.id   AF-A0A2R3QHY3-F1
#
_cell.length_a   1.000
_cell.length_b   1.000
_cell.length_c   1.000
_cell.angle_alpha   90.00
_cell.angle_beta   90.00
_cell.angle_gamma   90.00
#
_symmetry.space_group_name_H-M   'P 1'
#
loop_
_entity.id
_entity.type
_entity.pdbx_description
1 polymer ?
#
loop_
_entity_poly.entity_id
_entity_poly.type
_entity_poly.pdbx_seq_one_letter_code
_entity_poly.pdbx_strand_id
1 'polypeptide(L)'
;MNEPLTPEQLRILTPLNVLSEQQWRELRSQLVPQPLLAGQLLFRQGDQARLTYYLLAGELQLQDAEGRTQRVSAGSAISCHPLSPGMPRLHEARALTDVSVLMIDSVTLDRLLTWRLAYQDLLLAMQQGGADIEWLERLLENPLFTKVPPANVQNMLGRLQRVEIEAGHQVLTEGEAGDCCFFLESGRAEVIRSAGSDRQVLAELEVGACFGEEALLSDRPRNATVTMVEAGSVLRLDRQDFFALLKAPVVAEVSLGEAARLLAQGAQWLDVRLLEEYEKAYAPQALHMPLQLLRLKARLLDRSRTYLCYCDSGKRSSSAVFLLSQLGYSVYALRGGLDALPAVQRDALLCESGAGYLARSGGRTERSR
;
A
#
# COMPACT_ATOMS: atom_id res chain seq x y z
N MET A 1 -29.80 -10.44 -2.85
CA MET A 1 -28.52 -10.75 -2.19
C MET A 1 -27.48 -9.89 -2.89
N ASN A 2 -26.85 -8.95 -2.19
CA ASN A 2 -25.80 -8.13 -2.80
C ASN A 2 -24.53 -8.97 -2.84
N GLU A 3 -24.20 -9.48 -4.02
CA GLU A 3 -22.94 -10.19 -4.23
C GLU A 3 -21.78 -9.18 -4.26
N PRO A 4 -20.58 -9.57 -3.81
CA PRO A 4 -19.39 -8.76 -3.99
C PRO A 4 -19.13 -8.50 -5.48
N LEU A 5 -18.51 -7.36 -5.80
CA LEU A 5 -18.10 -7.05 -7.17
C LEU A 5 -17.17 -8.13 -7.75
N THR A 6 -17.35 -8.40 -9.03
CA THR A 6 -16.51 -9.35 -9.77
C THR A 6 -15.13 -8.74 -10.08
N PRO A 7 -14.09 -9.56 -10.31
CA PRO A 7 -12.78 -9.08 -10.76
C PRO A 7 -12.82 -8.13 -11.96
N GLU A 8 -13.72 -8.36 -12.92
CA GLU A 8 -13.88 -7.50 -14.09
C GLU A 8 -14.39 -6.10 -13.73
N GLN A 9 -15.33 -6.01 -12.79
CA GLN A 9 -15.86 -4.74 -12.30
C GLN A 9 -14.80 -3.97 -11.52
N LEU A 10 -13.99 -4.66 -10.70
CA LEU A 10 -12.92 -4.04 -9.91
C LEU A 10 -11.82 -3.44 -10.79
N ARG A 11 -11.56 -4.01 -11.96
CA ARG A 11 -10.56 -3.51 -12.92
C ARG A 11 -10.95 -2.16 -13.55
N ILE A 12 -12.20 -1.75 -13.47
CA ILE A 12 -12.66 -0.44 -13.97
C ILE A 12 -12.42 0.66 -12.92
N LEU A 13 -12.39 0.29 -11.63
CA LEU A 13 -12.28 1.23 -10.52
C LEU A 13 -10.81 1.50 -10.19
N THR A 14 -10.38 2.74 -10.29
CA THR A 14 -9.01 3.16 -9.95
C THR A 14 -8.97 3.69 -8.52
N PRO A 15 -8.06 3.23 -7.64
CA PRO A 15 -6.91 2.35 -7.89
C PRO A 15 -7.15 0.87 -7.56
N LEU A 16 -8.39 0.37 -7.46
CA LEU A 16 -8.65 -1.05 -7.19
C LEU A 16 -8.15 -1.97 -8.31
N ASN A 17 -8.11 -1.44 -9.53
CA ASN A 17 -7.60 -2.10 -10.73
C ASN A 17 -6.13 -2.53 -10.64
N VAL A 18 -5.34 -1.90 -9.76
CA VAL A 18 -3.95 -2.30 -9.56
C VAL A 18 -3.80 -3.41 -8.53
N LEU A 19 -4.81 -3.78 -7.74
CA LEU A 19 -4.66 -4.80 -6.68
C LEU A 19 -4.64 -6.24 -7.22
N SER A 20 -4.03 -7.17 -6.47
CA SER A 20 -4.06 -8.61 -6.79
C SER A 20 -5.35 -9.30 -6.33
N GLU A 21 -5.60 -10.53 -6.80
CA GLU A 21 -6.78 -11.29 -6.38
C GLU A 21 -6.82 -11.55 -4.88
N GLN A 22 -5.67 -11.84 -4.25
CA GLN A 22 -5.59 -12.00 -2.80
C GLN A 22 -5.97 -10.72 -2.06
N GLN A 23 -5.50 -9.57 -2.54
CA GLN A 23 -5.84 -8.28 -1.95
C GLN A 23 -7.34 -7.97 -2.11
N TRP A 24 -7.95 -8.37 -3.23
CA TRP A 24 -9.41 -8.32 -3.37
C TRP A 24 -10.13 -9.30 -2.43
N ARG A 25 -9.58 -10.50 -2.18
CA ARG A 25 -10.14 -11.43 -1.18
C ARG A 25 -10.10 -10.82 0.22
N GLU A 26 -9.06 -10.08 0.57
CA GLU A 26 -8.98 -9.37 1.86
C GLU A 26 -10.09 -8.31 1.98
N LEU A 27 -10.38 -7.59 0.89
CA LEU A 27 -11.45 -6.60 0.83
C LEU A 27 -12.86 -7.20 0.64
N ARG A 28 -13.00 -8.52 0.49
CA ARG A 28 -14.24 -9.16 0.00
C ARG A 28 -15.50 -8.74 0.74
N SER A 29 -15.42 -8.57 2.06
CA SER A 29 -16.55 -8.12 2.89
C SER A 29 -17.00 -6.68 2.61
N GLN A 30 -16.08 -5.83 2.13
CA GLN A 30 -16.30 -4.43 1.78
C GLN A 30 -16.64 -4.25 0.28
N LEU A 31 -16.40 -5.26 -0.54
CA LEU A 31 -16.67 -5.23 -1.98
C LEU A 31 -18.16 -5.38 -2.33
N VAL A 32 -19.04 -5.24 -1.35
CA VAL A 32 -20.49 -5.41 -1.50
C VAL A 32 -21.15 -4.04 -1.72
N PRO A 33 -21.75 -3.80 -2.90
CA PRO A 33 -22.44 -2.54 -3.18
C PRO A 33 -23.56 -2.25 -2.19
N GLN A 34 -23.72 -0.98 -1.83
CA GLN A 34 -24.76 -0.50 -0.93
C GLN A 34 -25.75 0.39 -1.69
N PRO A 35 -27.07 0.14 -1.58
CA PRO A 35 -28.06 0.98 -2.21
C PRO A 35 -28.27 2.27 -1.42
N LEU A 36 -28.56 3.36 -2.13
CA LEU A 36 -28.96 4.64 -1.56
C LEU A 36 -30.10 5.20 -2.42
N LEU A 37 -31.22 5.57 -1.80
CA LEU A 37 -32.41 6.04 -2.50
C LEU A 37 -32.26 7.50 -2.94
N ALA A 38 -33.00 7.87 -3.98
CA ALA A 38 -33.06 9.26 -4.45
C ALA A 38 -33.34 10.24 -3.29
N GLY A 39 -32.56 11.33 -3.23
CA GLY A 39 -32.62 12.36 -2.21
C GLY A 39 -31.79 12.09 -0.95
N GLN A 40 -31.35 10.85 -0.70
CA GLN A 40 -30.51 10.52 0.46
C GLN A 40 -29.07 11.05 0.29
N LEU A 41 -28.42 11.30 1.43
CA LEU A 41 -27.04 11.75 1.49
C LEU A 41 -26.09 10.57 1.59
N LEU A 42 -25.04 10.59 0.77
CA LEU A 42 -23.93 9.65 0.87
C LEU A 42 -22.93 10.09 1.95
N PHE A 43 -22.55 11.37 1.92
CA PHE A 43 -21.72 12.02 2.94
C PHE A 43 -21.96 13.54 2.91
N ARG A 44 -21.56 14.22 3.98
CA ARG A 44 -21.65 15.69 4.11
C ARG A 44 -20.28 16.34 3.93
N GLN A 45 -20.29 17.62 3.57
CA GLN A 45 -19.10 18.44 3.69
C GLN A 45 -18.59 18.43 5.14
N GLY A 46 -17.29 18.35 5.33
CA GLY A 46 -16.66 18.27 6.65
C GLY A 46 -16.57 16.85 7.23
N ASP A 47 -17.19 15.85 6.60
CA ASP A 47 -17.17 14.47 7.07
C ASP A 47 -15.72 13.94 7.17
N GLN A 48 -15.44 13.22 8.25
CA GLN A 48 -14.14 12.63 8.57
C GLN A 48 -14.14 11.09 8.50
N ALA A 49 -15.24 10.49 8.02
CA ALA A 49 -15.32 9.06 7.79
C ALA A 49 -14.20 8.60 6.84
N ARG A 50 -13.43 7.61 7.30
CA ARG A 50 -12.30 7.03 6.56
C ARG A 50 -12.73 6.01 5.52
N LEU A 51 -13.65 6.41 4.65
CA LEU A 51 -14.21 5.56 3.60
C LEU A 51 -13.85 6.09 2.21
N THR A 52 -13.67 5.20 1.25
CA THR A 52 -13.43 5.53 -0.15
C THR A 52 -14.69 5.13 -0.90
N TYR A 53 -15.34 6.11 -1.52
CA TYR A 53 -16.64 5.95 -2.18
C TYR A 53 -16.48 5.85 -3.70
N TYR A 54 -17.18 4.91 -4.33
CA TYR A 54 -17.32 4.84 -5.79
C TYR A 54 -18.80 4.78 -6.18
N LEU A 55 -19.17 5.43 -7.28
CA LEU A 55 -20.51 5.35 -7.83
C LEU A 55 -20.57 4.22 -8.88
N LEU A 56 -21.40 3.22 -8.63
CA LEU A 56 -21.54 2.04 -9.50
C LEU A 56 -22.77 2.10 -10.40
N ALA A 57 -23.86 2.72 -9.93
CA ALA A 57 -25.09 2.90 -10.69
C ALA A 57 -25.83 4.17 -10.25
N GLY A 58 -26.58 4.79 -11.16
CA GLY A 58 -27.38 5.99 -10.91
C GLY A 58 -26.57 7.30 -10.97
N GLU A 59 -27.12 8.37 -10.40
CA GLU A 59 -26.53 9.72 -10.44
C GLU A 59 -26.42 10.35 -9.04
N LEU A 60 -25.27 10.96 -8.77
CA LEU A 60 -24.99 11.77 -7.59
C LEU A 60 -24.80 13.24 -7.96
N GLN A 61 -25.17 14.13 -7.05
CA GLN A 61 -24.74 15.52 -7.04
C GLN A 61 -23.66 15.70 -5.98
N LEU A 62 -22.52 16.25 -6.37
CA LEU A 62 -21.49 16.77 -5.47
C LEU A 62 -21.65 18.29 -5.38
N GLN A 63 -21.64 18.84 -4.16
CA GLN A 63 -21.71 20.28 -3.92
C GLN A 63 -20.57 20.73 -3.01
N ASP A 64 -19.84 21.78 -3.38
CA ASP A 64 -18.75 22.34 -2.57
C ASP A 64 -19.24 23.41 -1.56
N ALA A 65 -18.30 23.99 -0.82
CA ALA A 65 -18.55 25.01 0.20
C ALA A 65 -19.16 26.30 -0.38
N GLU A 66 -18.81 26.63 -1.63
CA GLU A 66 -19.31 27.80 -2.35
C GLU A 66 -20.68 27.56 -3.01
N GLY A 67 -21.23 26.35 -2.84
CA GLY A 67 -22.51 25.94 -3.40
C GLY A 67 -22.46 25.53 -4.86
N ARG A 68 -21.28 25.45 -5.48
CA ARG A 68 -21.11 24.96 -6.86
C ARG A 68 -21.41 23.47 -6.89
N THR A 69 -22.20 23.06 -7.87
CA THR A 69 -22.65 21.67 -7.98
C THR A 69 -22.08 20.99 -9.22
N GLN A 70 -21.63 19.75 -9.07
CA GLN A 70 -21.22 18.86 -10.14
C GLN A 70 -22.08 17.60 -10.12
N ARG A 71 -22.57 17.17 -11.29
CA ARG A 71 -23.26 15.88 -11.43
C ARG A 71 -22.26 14.79 -11.79
N VAL A 72 -22.37 13.65 -11.12
CA VAL A 72 -21.59 12.44 -11.38
C VAL A 72 -22.56 11.33 -11.73
N SER A 73 -22.48 10.84 -12.97
CA SER A 73 -23.28 9.70 -13.44
C SER A 73 -22.42 8.44 -13.46
N ALA A 74 -22.99 7.28 -13.13
CA ALA A 74 -22.30 6.01 -13.22
C ALA A 74 -21.78 5.74 -14.64
N GLY A 75 -20.58 5.17 -14.75
CA GLY A 75 -19.88 4.95 -16.03
C GLY A 75 -19.17 6.18 -16.59
N SER A 76 -19.33 7.37 -15.98
CA SER A 76 -18.50 8.53 -16.30
C SER A 76 -17.07 8.34 -15.81
N ALA A 77 -16.11 9.07 -16.40
CA ALA A 77 -14.72 9.04 -15.98
C ALA A 77 -14.55 9.31 -14.47
N ILE A 78 -15.33 10.22 -13.90
CA ILE A 78 -15.29 10.56 -12.47
C ILE A 78 -15.75 9.39 -11.60
N SER A 79 -16.78 8.65 -12.02
CA SER A 79 -17.34 7.53 -11.24
C SER A 79 -16.38 6.36 -11.06
N CYS A 80 -15.38 6.23 -11.95
CA CYS A 80 -14.32 5.22 -11.86
C CYS A 80 -13.26 5.54 -10.81
N HIS A 81 -13.31 6.74 -10.19
CA HIS A 81 -12.37 7.19 -9.16
C HIS A 81 -13.09 7.45 -7.83
N PRO A 82 -12.32 7.54 -6.71
CA PRO A 82 -12.86 7.95 -5.42
C PRO A 82 -13.61 9.28 -5.50
N LEU A 83 -14.83 9.31 -4.97
CA LEU A 83 -15.63 10.52 -4.88
C LEU A 83 -15.15 11.39 -3.71
N SER A 84 -14.74 12.63 -4.02
CA SER A 84 -14.23 13.62 -3.05
C SER A 84 -13.25 13.01 -2.02
N PRO A 85 -12.11 12.44 -2.45
CA PRO A 85 -11.27 11.55 -1.63
C PRO A 85 -10.68 12.19 -0.36
N GLY A 86 -10.43 13.51 -0.38
CA GLY A 86 -9.77 14.19 0.73
C GLY A 86 -10.58 14.21 2.03
N MET A 87 -9.87 14.21 3.16
CA MET A 87 -10.47 14.32 4.49
C MET A 87 -9.99 15.59 5.21
N PRO A 88 -10.86 16.41 5.81
CA PRO A 88 -12.31 16.30 5.79
C PRO A 88 -12.88 16.47 4.37
N ARG A 89 -14.06 15.90 4.10
CA ARG A 89 -14.71 15.99 2.78
C ARG A 89 -14.91 17.45 2.37
N LEU A 90 -14.48 17.78 1.17
CA LEU A 90 -14.69 19.10 0.58
C LEU A 90 -16.10 19.28 0.00
N HIS A 91 -16.80 18.17 -0.27
CA HIS A 91 -18.13 18.17 -0.88
C HIS A 91 -19.19 17.51 -0.01
N GLU A 92 -20.45 17.92 -0.18
CA GLU A 92 -21.64 17.12 0.16
C GLU A 92 -22.03 16.28 -1.07
N ALA A 93 -22.38 15.00 -0.86
CA ALA A 93 -22.81 14.09 -1.91
C ALA A 93 -24.25 13.63 -1.68
N ARG A 94 -25.14 13.87 -2.65
CA ARG A 94 -26.56 13.52 -2.60
C ARG A 94 -26.99 12.68 -3.80
N ALA A 95 -27.80 11.66 -3.56
CA ALA A 95 -28.42 10.86 -4.61
C ALA A 95 -29.48 11.65 -5.38
N LEU A 96 -29.32 11.76 -6.70
CA LEU A 96 -30.33 12.35 -7.59
C LEU A 96 -31.33 11.29 -8.07
N THR A 97 -30.85 10.06 -8.27
CA THR A 97 -31.64 8.86 -8.55
C THR A 97 -31.42 7.84 -7.44
N ASP A 98 -32.07 6.68 -7.51
CA ASP A 98 -31.57 5.53 -6.76
C ASP A 98 -30.16 5.20 -7.27
N VAL A 99 -29.21 5.01 -6.35
CA VAL A 99 -27.81 4.76 -6.66
C VAL A 99 -27.30 3.50 -5.96
N SER A 100 -26.25 2.93 -6.54
CA SER A 100 -25.45 1.87 -5.93
C SER A 100 -24.05 2.39 -5.72
N VAL A 101 -23.57 2.34 -4.47
CA VAL A 101 -22.26 2.86 -4.08
C VAL A 101 -21.38 1.78 -3.49
N LEU A 102 -20.09 1.84 -3.77
CA LEU A 102 -19.08 1.03 -3.09
C LEU A 102 -18.45 1.86 -1.97
N MET A 103 -18.27 1.25 -0.79
CA MET A 103 -17.61 1.89 0.35
C MET A 103 -16.48 0.99 0.84
N ILE A 104 -15.25 1.50 0.79
CA ILE A 104 -14.05 0.76 1.20
C ILE A 104 -13.34 1.55 2.29
N ASP A 105 -12.89 0.90 3.35
CA ASP A 105 -12.04 1.52 4.37
C ASP A 105 -10.75 2.07 3.73
N SER A 106 -10.57 3.39 3.80
CA SER A 106 -9.45 4.08 3.16
C SER A 106 -8.10 3.67 3.77
N VAL A 107 -8.08 3.34 5.07
CA VAL A 107 -6.84 2.93 5.75
C VAL A 107 -6.33 1.59 5.20
N THR A 108 -7.25 0.65 5.00
CA THR A 108 -7.01 -0.67 4.42
C THR A 108 -6.61 -0.55 2.97
N LEU A 109 -7.36 0.22 2.16
CA LEU A 109 -7.04 0.43 0.76
C LEU A 109 -5.65 1.04 0.58
N ASP A 110 -5.31 2.09 1.33
CA ASP A 110 -3.99 2.72 1.28
C ASP A 110 -2.86 1.75 1.66
N ARG A 111 -3.12 0.87 2.64
CA ARG A 111 -2.15 -0.15 3.05
C ARG A 111 -1.88 -1.10 1.88
N LEU A 112 -2.94 -1.61 1.25
CA LEU A 112 -2.85 -2.54 0.11
C LEU A 112 -2.15 -1.93 -1.11
N LEU A 113 -2.45 -0.65 -1.42
CA LEU A 113 -1.81 0.09 -2.50
C LEU A 113 -0.33 0.37 -2.21
N THR A 114 -0.01 0.85 -1.00
CA THR A 114 1.39 1.09 -0.61
C THR A 114 2.19 -0.20 -0.67
N TRP A 115 1.57 -1.34 -0.30
CA TRP A 115 2.12 -2.67 -0.53
C TRP A 115 2.47 -2.84 -1.99
N ARG A 116 1.45 -2.91 -2.86
CA ARG A 116 1.57 -3.22 -4.28
C ARG A 116 2.65 -2.37 -4.98
N LEU A 117 2.64 -1.06 -4.72
CA LEU A 117 3.56 -0.10 -5.35
C LEU A 117 5.01 -0.28 -4.89
N ALA A 118 5.25 -0.66 -3.63
CA ALA A 118 6.60 -0.91 -3.14
C ALA A 118 7.22 -2.20 -3.73
N TYR A 119 6.41 -3.20 -4.09
CA TYR A 119 6.91 -4.47 -4.64
C TYR A 119 7.12 -4.47 -6.13
N GLN A 120 6.40 -3.64 -6.90
CA GLN A 120 6.52 -3.64 -8.35
C GLN A 120 7.98 -3.43 -8.81
N ASP A 121 8.70 -2.52 -8.16
CA ASP A 121 10.14 -2.31 -8.39
C ASP A 121 11.01 -3.54 -8.02
N LEU A 122 10.67 -4.22 -6.92
CA LEU A 122 11.38 -5.41 -6.46
C LEU A 122 11.17 -6.59 -7.41
N LEU A 123 9.92 -6.83 -7.83
CA LEU A 123 9.55 -7.88 -8.78
C LEU A 123 10.26 -7.69 -10.13
N LEU A 124 10.31 -6.45 -10.63
CA LEU A 124 11.03 -6.10 -11.86
C LEU A 124 12.55 -6.34 -11.75
N ALA A 125 13.15 -6.02 -10.60
CA ALA A 125 14.58 -6.27 -10.37
C ALA A 125 14.89 -7.78 -10.30
N MET A 126 14.00 -8.57 -9.69
CA MET A 126 14.15 -10.01 -9.54
C MET A 126 13.89 -10.79 -10.84
N GLN A 127 12.98 -10.30 -11.69
CA GLN A 127 12.79 -10.79 -13.07
C GLN A 127 14.08 -10.79 -13.87
N GLN A 128 14.91 -9.74 -13.72
CA GLN A 128 16.19 -9.66 -14.43
C GLN A 128 17.27 -10.59 -13.84
N GLY A 129 17.08 -11.06 -12.60
CA GLY A 129 17.98 -11.99 -11.92
C GLY A 129 17.59 -13.46 -12.04
N GLY A 130 16.48 -13.79 -12.74
CA GLY A 130 16.00 -15.17 -12.89
C GLY A 130 15.41 -15.78 -11.61
N ALA A 131 15.02 -14.96 -10.64
CA ALA A 131 14.43 -15.43 -9.39
C ALA A 131 12.94 -15.78 -9.56
N ASP A 132 12.46 -16.69 -8.71
CA ASP A 132 11.06 -17.14 -8.72
C ASP A 132 10.14 -16.04 -8.16
N ILE A 133 9.46 -15.36 -9.08
CA ILE A 133 8.49 -14.29 -8.80
C ILE A 133 7.23 -14.85 -8.15
N GLU A 134 6.82 -16.06 -8.54
CA GLU A 134 5.59 -16.67 -8.06
C GLU A 134 5.71 -17.01 -6.58
N TRP A 135 6.87 -17.54 -6.17
CA TRP A 135 7.16 -17.76 -4.76
C TRP A 135 7.09 -16.46 -3.95
N LEU A 136 7.70 -15.39 -4.45
CA LEU A 136 7.73 -14.11 -3.74
C LEU A 136 6.33 -13.49 -3.63
N GLU A 137 5.52 -13.58 -4.68
CA GLU A 137 4.12 -13.14 -4.62
C GLU A 137 3.37 -13.89 -3.51
N ARG A 138 3.52 -15.22 -3.42
CA ARG A 138 2.92 -16.04 -2.36
C ARG A 138 3.45 -15.71 -0.97
N LEU A 139 4.74 -15.41 -0.84
CA LEU A 139 5.33 -14.95 0.42
C LEU A 139 4.64 -13.66 0.87
N LEU A 140 4.57 -12.66 -0.01
CA LEU A 140 4.02 -11.33 0.28
C LEU A 140 2.52 -11.34 0.54
N GLU A 141 1.84 -12.35 0.04
CA GLU A 141 0.44 -12.64 0.28
C GLU A 141 0.19 -13.12 1.73
N ASN A 142 1.21 -13.60 2.44
CA ASN A 142 1.04 -14.11 3.81
C ASN A 142 0.52 -13.02 4.78
N PRO A 143 -0.47 -13.34 5.65
CA PRO A 143 -1.03 -12.40 6.63
C PRO A 143 0.01 -11.72 7.53
N LEU A 144 1.15 -12.38 7.78
CA LEU A 144 2.27 -11.80 8.52
C LEU A 144 2.74 -10.48 7.90
N PHE A 145 2.81 -10.46 6.57
CA PHE A 145 3.23 -9.27 5.86
C PHE A 145 2.26 -8.15 6.09
N THR A 146 0.95 -8.34 6.28
CA THR A 146 0.01 -7.22 6.48
C THR A 146 0.45 -6.18 7.53
N LYS A 147 1.29 -6.58 8.49
CA LYS A 147 1.84 -5.75 9.57
C LYS A 147 3.25 -5.18 9.30
N VAL A 148 3.97 -5.68 8.30
CA VAL A 148 5.37 -5.31 7.96
C VAL A 148 5.39 -4.10 7.01
N PRO A 149 5.79 -2.89 7.42
CA PRO A 149 5.85 -1.74 6.51
C PRO A 149 6.49 -2.09 5.15
N PRO A 150 5.89 -1.72 4.01
CA PRO A 150 6.38 -2.14 2.69
C PRO A 150 7.85 -1.77 2.44
N ALA A 151 8.29 -0.66 3.01
CA ALA A 151 9.67 -0.20 2.97
C ALA A 151 10.68 -1.20 3.59
N ASN A 152 10.25 -2.03 4.55
CA ASN A 152 11.12 -2.97 5.25
C ASN A 152 11.31 -4.29 4.51
N VAL A 153 10.44 -4.63 3.55
CA VAL A 153 10.48 -5.97 2.96
C VAL A 153 11.72 -6.22 2.10
N GLN A 154 12.27 -5.18 1.46
CA GLN A 154 13.57 -5.33 0.77
C GLN A 154 14.69 -5.70 1.74
N ASN A 155 14.73 -5.05 2.90
CA ASN A 155 15.70 -5.37 3.95
C ASN A 155 15.48 -6.79 4.49
N MET A 156 14.21 -7.25 4.59
CA MET A 156 13.92 -8.63 4.96
C MET A 156 14.48 -9.62 3.95
N LEU A 157 14.19 -9.45 2.66
CA LEU A 157 14.59 -10.41 1.64
C LEU A 157 16.11 -10.60 1.62
N GLY A 158 16.88 -9.53 1.86
CA GLY A 158 18.33 -9.61 2.01
C GLY A 158 18.84 -10.29 3.29
N ARG A 159 17.95 -10.59 4.25
CA ARG A 159 18.26 -11.27 5.52
C ARG A 159 17.73 -12.70 5.58
N LEU A 160 16.93 -13.12 4.60
CA LEU A 160 16.43 -14.49 4.51
C LEU A 160 17.59 -15.44 4.19
N GLN A 161 17.67 -16.52 4.96
CA GLN A 161 18.67 -17.56 4.77
C GLN A 161 17.98 -18.81 4.23
N ARG A 162 18.35 -19.23 3.02
CA ARG A 162 17.81 -20.45 2.42
C ARG A 162 18.42 -21.69 3.06
N VAL A 163 17.56 -22.64 3.42
CA VAL A 163 17.91 -23.93 4.03
C VAL A 163 17.18 -25.04 3.29
N GLU A 164 17.93 -25.99 2.73
CA GLU A 164 17.38 -27.20 2.12
C GLU A 164 17.07 -28.24 3.22
N ILE A 165 15.91 -28.87 3.15
CA ILE A 165 15.41 -29.82 4.15
C ILE A 165 14.81 -31.06 3.48
N GLU A 166 15.27 -32.22 3.90
CA GLU A 166 14.80 -33.53 3.44
C GLU A 166 13.42 -33.90 4.00
N ALA A 167 12.69 -34.76 3.28
CA ALA A 167 11.44 -35.31 3.77
C ALA A 167 11.63 -36.06 5.10
N GLY A 168 10.67 -35.93 6.02
CA GLY A 168 10.68 -36.51 7.36
C GLY A 168 11.48 -35.73 8.40
N HIS A 169 12.22 -34.68 8.02
CA HIS A 169 12.94 -33.85 9.01
C HIS A 169 12.00 -32.89 9.73
N GLN A 170 12.20 -32.78 11.05
CA GLN A 170 11.54 -31.77 11.89
C GLN A 170 12.28 -30.44 11.74
N VAL A 171 11.58 -29.44 11.24
CA VAL A 171 12.09 -28.07 11.07
C VAL A 171 12.00 -27.30 12.39
N LEU A 172 10.92 -27.53 13.14
CA LEU A 172 10.68 -26.98 14.47
C LEU A 172 10.17 -28.09 15.38
N THR A 173 10.55 -28.07 16.64
CA THR A 173 10.05 -29.03 17.64
C THR A 173 9.25 -28.31 18.72
N GLU A 174 8.10 -28.89 19.07
CA GLU A 174 7.23 -28.38 20.14
C GLU A 174 7.99 -28.26 21.47
N GLY A 175 7.76 -27.18 22.21
CA GLY A 175 8.39 -26.91 23.50
C GLY A 175 9.76 -26.26 23.43
N GLU A 176 10.37 -26.16 22.25
CA GLU A 176 11.65 -25.45 22.08
C GLU A 176 11.49 -23.92 22.13
N ALA A 177 12.59 -23.21 22.37
CA ALA A 177 12.59 -21.75 22.33
C ALA A 177 12.38 -21.22 20.89
N GLY A 178 11.64 -20.12 20.76
CA GLY A 178 11.43 -19.43 19.48
C GLY A 178 12.49 -18.36 19.21
N ASP A 179 13.50 -18.68 18.40
CA ASP A 179 14.59 -17.78 18.01
C ASP A 179 14.57 -17.37 16.52
N CYS A 180 13.72 -18.00 15.71
CA CYS A 180 13.54 -17.71 14.29
C CYS A 180 12.13 -18.10 13.81
N CYS A 181 11.75 -17.65 12.62
CA CYS A 181 10.61 -18.18 11.88
C CYS A 181 11.05 -18.60 10.47
N PHE A 182 10.18 -19.34 9.79
CA PHE A 182 10.46 -19.88 8.46
C PHE A 182 9.36 -19.54 7.47
N PHE A 183 9.73 -19.49 6.19
CA PHE A 183 8.81 -19.41 5.07
C PHE A 183 9.06 -20.61 4.15
N LEU A 184 8.02 -21.36 3.79
CA LEU A 184 8.15 -22.52 2.91
C LEU A 184 8.34 -22.05 1.46
N GLU A 185 9.48 -22.36 0.87
CA GLU A 185 9.85 -21.95 -0.50
C GLU A 185 9.56 -23.07 -1.52
N SER A 186 9.80 -24.32 -1.14
CA SER A 186 9.40 -25.49 -1.93
C SER A 186 9.12 -26.70 -1.04
N GLY A 187 8.38 -27.68 -1.55
CA GLY A 187 7.97 -28.88 -0.81
C GLY A 187 6.66 -28.69 -0.05
N ARG A 188 6.41 -29.57 0.92
CA ARG A 188 5.20 -29.61 1.76
C ARG A 188 5.58 -29.93 3.19
N ALA A 189 4.95 -29.26 4.15
CA ALA A 189 5.17 -29.52 5.58
C ALA A 189 3.85 -29.72 6.33
N GLU A 190 3.92 -30.38 7.48
CA GLU A 190 2.76 -30.57 8.37
C GLU A 190 3.06 -30.02 9.77
N VAL A 191 2.03 -29.46 10.40
CA VAL A 191 2.08 -28.94 11.77
C VAL A 191 1.39 -29.94 12.69
N ILE A 192 2.13 -30.49 13.65
CA ILE A 192 1.65 -31.51 14.58
C ILE A 192 1.79 -30.97 16.00
N ARG A 193 0.71 -31.06 16.79
CA ARG A 193 0.76 -30.83 18.24
C ARG A 193 0.61 -32.15 18.98
N SER A 194 1.40 -32.31 20.04
CA SER A 194 1.30 -33.44 20.95
C SER A 194 0.15 -33.19 21.94
N ALA A 195 -0.84 -34.08 21.95
CA ALA A 195 -1.96 -34.03 22.88
C ALA A 195 -1.95 -35.30 23.76
N GLY A 196 -1.06 -35.33 24.75
CA GLY A 196 -0.87 -36.52 25.59
C GLY A 196 -0.16 -37.65 24.83
N SER A 197 -0.82 -38.80 24.67
CA SER A 197 -0.30 -39.94 23.88
C SER A 197 -0.63 -39.85 22.39
N ASP A 198 -1.48 -38.91 21.99
CA ASP A 198 -1.99 -38.79 20.62
C ASP A 198 -1.30 -37.64 19.86
N ARG A 199 -1.07 -37.84 18.55
CA ARG A 199 -0.54 -36.81 17.65
C ARG A 199 -1.68 -36.20 16.85
N GLN A 200 -1.89 -34.90 17.01
CA GLN A 200 -2.92 -34.18 16.25
C GLN A 200 -2.27 -33.36 15.14
N VAL A 201 -2.60 -33.67 13.88
CA VAL A 201 -2.27 -32.81 12.74
C VAL A 201 -3.17 -31.58 12.78
N LEU A 202 -2.57 -30.40 12.93
CA LEU A 202 -3.27 -29.12 13.01
C LEU A 202 -3.50 -28.50 11.63
N ALA A 203 -2.51 -28.62 10.73
CA ALA A 203 -2.54 -28.04 9.40
C ALA A 203 -1.49 -28.68 8.49
N GLU A 204 -1.74 -28.64 7.18
CA GLU A 204 -0.72 -28.80 6.14
C GLU A 204 -0.28 -27.41 5.64
N LEU A 205 1.01 -27.26 5.39
CA LEU A 205 1.64 -26.03 4.92
C LEU A 205 2.04 -26.20 3.46
N GLU A 206 1.59 -25.25 2.63
CA GLU A 206 1.94 -25.14 1.22
C GLU A 206 2.97 -24.03 0.98
N VAL A 207 3.58 -24.02 -0.20
CA VAL A 207 4.55 -22.98 -0.62
C VAL A 207 3.98 -21.58 -0.41
N GLY A 208 4.75 -20.71 0.26
CA GLY A 208 4.34 -19.37 0.70
C GLY A 208 3.86 -19.31 2.16
N ALA A 209 3.63 -20.45 2.81
CA ALA A 209 3.27 -20.49 4.23
C ALA A 209 4.43 -19.96 5.10
N CYS A 210 4.06 -19.21 6.15
CA CYS A 210 4.95 -18.78 7.22
C CYS A 210 4.64 -19.64 8.45
N PHE A 211 5.67 -20.06 9.18
CA PHE A 211 5.51 -20.82 10.41
C PHE A 211 6.59 -20.50 11.44
N GLY A 212 6.24 -20.67 12.71
CA GLY A 212 7.09 -20.40 13.87
C GLY A 212 7.06 -18.95 14.37
N GLU A 213 6.35 -18.06 13.69
CA GLU A 213 6.12 -16.66 14.05
C GLU A 213 5.42 -16.50 15.40
N GLU A 214 4.53 -17.41 15.78
CA GLU A 214 3.76 -17.33 17.02
C GLU A 214 4.66 -17.38 18.27
N ALA A 215 5.72 -18.19 18.24
CA ALA A 215 6.71 -18.27 19.33
C ALA A 215 7.52 -16.97 19.46
N LEU A 216 7.70 -16.25 18.35
CA LEU A 216 8.34 -14.93 18.37
C LEU A 216 7.39 -13.88 18.96
N LEU A 217 6.15 -13.85 18.48
CA LEU A 217 5.15 -12.83 18.84
C LEU A 217 4.64 -12.95 20.28
N SER A 218 4.42 -14.18 20.75
CA SER A 218 3.86 -14.45 22.08
C SER A 218 4.92 -14.57 23.18
N ASP A 219 6.21 -14.61 22.80
CA ASP A 219 7.33 -14.90 23.69
C ASP A 219 7.15 -16.21 24.49
N ARG A 220 6.58 -17.22 23.84
CA ARG A 220 6.34 -18.57 24.38
C ARG A 220 7.13 -19.61 23.60
N PRO A 221 7.40 -20.79 24.19
CA PRO A 221 7.96 -21.92 23.45
C PRO A 221 7.11 -22.31 22.23
N ARG A 222 7.71 -23.03 21.27
CA ARG A 222 7.02 -23.55 20.09
C ARG A 222 5.78 -24.34 20.53
N ASN A 223 4.64 -24.00 19.95
CA ASN A 223 3.33 -24.57 20.32
C ASN A 223 2.96 -25.84 19.51
N ALA A 224 3.82 -26.24 18.58
CA ALA A 224 3.68 -27.40 17.70
C ALA A 224 5.04 -27.75 17.08
N THR A 225 5.16 -28.99 16.62
CA THR A 225 6.26 -29.50 15.80
C THR A 225 5.90 -29.30 14.33
N VAL A 226 6.87 -28.93 13.49
CA VAL A 226 6.68 -28.81 12.04
C VAL A 226 7.62 -29.79 11.35
N THR A 227 7.09 -30.67 10.51
CA THR A 227 7.85 -31.72 9.81
C THR A 227 7.68 -31.58 8.30
N MET A 228 8.75 -31.73 7.53
CA MET A 228 8.65 -31.80 6.07
C MET A 228 8.03 -33.13 5.66
N VAL A 229 6.95 -33.10 4.88
CA VAL A 229 6.32 -34.29 4.28
C VAL A 229 6.95 -34.59 2.94
N GLU A 230 7.28 -33.54 2.18
CA GLU A 230 8.01 -33.61 0.91
C GLU A 230 9.31 -32.81 1.05
N ALA A 231 10.42 -33.30 0.48
CA ALA A 231 11.70 -32.59 0.51
C ALA A 231 11.59 -31.24 -0.22
N GLY A 232 12.31 -30.24 0.28
CA GLY A 232 12.25 -28.89 -0.28
C GLY A 232 13.12 -27.90 0.47
N SER A 233 12.76 -26.63 0.37
CA SER A 233 13.54 -25.53 0.92
C SER A 233 12.68 -24.59 1.74
N VAL A 234 13.30 -24.02 2.78
CA VAL A 234 12.69 -23.00 3.64
C VAL A 234 13.61 -21.79 3.71
N LEU A 235 13.01 -20.61 3.88
CA LEU A 235 13.74 -19.39 4.17
C LEU A 235 13.63 -19.08 5.66
N ARG A 236 14.76 -19.12 6.35
CA ARG A 236 14.90 -18.82 7.77
C ARG A 236 15.06 -17.31 7.96
N LEU A 237 14.34 -16.77 8.95
CA LEU A 237 14.46 -15.38 9.41
C LEU A 237 14.67 -15.34 10.92
N ASP A 238 15.76 -14.72 11.36
CA ASP A 238 16.10 -14.58 12.77
C ASP A 238 15.13 -13.69 13.54
N ARG A 239 14.96 -13.94 14.84
CA ARG A 239 14.08 -13.17 15.73
C ARG A 239 14.39 -11.67 15.71
N GLN A 240 15.67 -11.29 15.75
CA GLN A 240 16.06 -9.88 15.74
C GLN A 240 15.62 -9.19 14.44
N ASP A 241 15.80 -9.89 13.32
CA ASP A 241 15.40 -9.38 12.01
C ASP A 241 13.88 -9.35 11.88
N PHE A 242 13.17 -10.37 12.34
CA PHE A 242 11.71 -10.40 12.40
C PHE A 242 11.14 -9.17 13.10
N PHE A 243 11.62 -8.85 14.31
CA PHE A 243 11.15 -7.67 15.04
C PHE A 243 11.60 -6.35 14.43
N ALA A 244 12.78 -6.30 13.80
CA ALA A 244 13.21 -5.11 13.07
C ALA A 244 12.25 -4.79 11.91
N LEU A 245 11.68 -5.81 11.27
CA LEU A 245 10.77 -5.66 10.15
C LEU A 245 9.38 -5.18 10.57
N LEU A 246 8.91 -5.51 11.76
CA LEU A 246 7.61 -5.04 12.27
C LEU A 246 7.62 -3.55 12.65
N LYS A 247 8.79 -2.94 12.84
CA LYS A 247 8.90 -1.53 13.22
C LYS A 247 8.66 -0.62 12.02
N ALA A 248 7.78 0.36 12.17
CA ALA A 248 7.64 1.44 11.19
C ALA A 248 9.03 2.06 10.89
N PRO A 249 9.39 2.29 9.62
CA PRO A 249 10.63 2.98 9.30
C PRO A 249 10.60 4.37 9.95
N VAL A 250 11.59 4.66 10.78
CA VAL A 250 11.77 6.01 11.34
C VAL A 250 12.30 6.88 10.21
N VAL A 251 11.43 7.75 9.71
CA VAL A 251 11.75 8.68 8.62
C VAL A 251 11.77 10.11 9.14
N ALA A 252 12.59 10.95 8.52
CA ALA A 252 12.58 12.37 8.82
C ALA A 252 11.28 12.98 8.30
N GLU A 253 10.57 13.70 9.17
CA GLU A 253 9.31 14.37 8.84
C GLU A 253 9.39 15.87 9.10
N VAL A 254 8.64 16.64 8.32
CA VAL A 254 8.49 18.08 8.48
C VAL A 254 7.02 18.47 8.49
N SER A 255 6.69 19.51 9.25
CA SER A 255 5.39 20.20 9.14
C SER A 255 5.32 21.06 7.88
N LEU A 256 4.12 21.48 7.47
CA LEU A 256 3.95 22.37 6.32
C LEU A 256 4.72 23.70 6.48
N GLY A 257 4.78 24.24 7.69
CA GLY A 257 5.52 25.48 7.97
C GLY A 257 7.04 25.31 7.86
N GLU A 258 7.58 24.16 8.26
CA GLU A 258 9.00 23.84 8.07
C GLU A 258 9.31 23.55 6.60
N ALA A 259 8.42 22.83 5.91
CA ALA A 259 8.49 22.60 4.48
C ALA A 259 8.58 23.93 3.70
N ALA A 260 7.77 24.94 4.05
CA ALA A 260 7.83 26.26 3.44
C ALA A 260 9.21 26.94 3.58
N ARG A 261 9.87 26.78 4.74
CA ARG A 261 11.23 27.31 4.96
C ARG A 261 12.27 26.56 4.11
N LEU A 262 12.16 25.24 4.04
CA LEU A 262 13.07 24.42 3.23
C LEU A 262 12.91 24.73 1.73
N LEU A 263 11.67 24.93 1.26
CA LEU A 263 11.40 25.36 -0.13
C LEU A 263 12.04 26.71 -0.44
N ALA A 264 11.98 27.67 0.49
CA ALA A 264 12.65 28.96 0.34
C ALA A 264 14.19 28.84 0.29
N GLN A 265 14.75 27.75 0.83
CA GLN A 265 16.18 27.41 0.76
C GLN A 265 16.54 26.56 -0.48
N GLY A 266 15.59 26.34 -1.39
CA GLY A 266 15.81 25.59 -2.63
C GLY A 266 15.45 24.11 -2.57
N ALA A 267 14.75 23.65 -1.52
CA ALA A 267 14.15 22.32 -1.53
C ALA A 267 13.06 22.22 -2.60
N GLN A 268 12.72 21.00 -2.98
CA GLN A 268 11.73 20.73 -4.02
C GLN A 268 10.69 19.71 -3.57
N TRP A 269 9.42 19.98 -3.87
CA TRP A 269 8.36 18.99 -3.69
C TRP A 269 8.55 17.78 -4.59
N LEU A 270 8.33 16.59 -4.04
CA LEU A 270 8.31 15.31 -4.74
C LEU A 270 6.94 14.67 -4.51
N ASP A 271 6.10 14.66 -5.54
CA ASP A 271 4.79 14.00 -5.50
C ASP A 271 4.97 12.51 -5.80
N VAL A 272 4.71 11.66 -4.81
CA VAL A 272 4.90 10.20 -4.93
C VAL A 272 3.59 9.43 -5.16
N ARG A 273 2.51 10.14 -5.47
CA ARG A 273 1.19 9.57 -5.80
C ARG A 273 1.17 9.01 -7.23
N LEU A 274 0.08 8.33 -7.58
CA LEU A 274 -0.17 7.85 -8.94
C LEU A 274 -0.33 9.01 -9.92
N LEU A 275 -0.19 8.73 -11.22
CA LEU A 275 -0.26 9.75 -12.26
C LEU A 275 -1.62 10.44 -12.29
N GLU A 276 -2.68 9.65 -12.16
CA GLU A 276 -4.07 10.12 -12.20
C GLU A 276 -4.41 11.01 -11.00
N GLU A 277 -3.73 10.82 -9.87
CA GLU A 277 -3.86 11.67 -8.68
C GLU A 277 -3.12 13.00 -8.88
N TYR A 278 -1.91 12.94 -9.45
CA TYR A 278 -1.10 14.11 -9.77
C TYR A 278 -1.76 14.99 -10.84
N GLU A 279 -2.32 14.40 -11.90
CA GLU A 279 -2.99 15.14 -12.98
C GLU A 279 -4.20 15.94 -12.51
N LYS A 280 -4.88 15.50 -11.44
CA LYS A 280 -6.03 16.21 -10.87
C LYS A 280 -5.60 17.48 -10.14
N ALA A 281 -4.64 17.36 -9.23
CA ALA A 281 -4.11 18.49 -8.46
C ALA A 281 -2.74 18.15 -7.87
N TYR A 282 -1.82 19.12 -7.85
CA TYR A 282 -0.44 18.92 -7.36
C TYR A 282 0.13 20.18 -6.72
N ALA A 283 1.17 20.03 -5.89
CA ALA A 283 1.84 21.16 -5.28
C ALA A 283 2.66 21.97 -6.31
N PRO A 284 2.74 23.31 -6.20
CA PRO A 284 3.52 24.14 -7.11
C PRO A 284 4.95 23.63 -7.28
N GLN A 285 5.37 23.49 -8.54
CA GLN A 285 6.71 23.03 -8.93
C GLN A 285 7.08 21.63 -8.40
N ALA A 286 6.08 20.84 -7.98
CA ALA A 286 6.30 19.46 -7.59
C ALA A 286 6.84 18.66 -8.78
N LEU A 287 7.90 17.89 -8.50
CA LEU A 287 8.34 16.85 -9.42
C LEU A 287 7.49 15.61 -9.15
N HIS A 288 6.77 15.15 -10.18
CA HIS A 288 6.03 13.89 -10.09
C HIS A 288 7.00 12.71 -10.19
N MET A 289 7.03 11.89 -9.14
CA MET A 289 7.85 10.70 -9.07
C MET A 289 7.09 9.62 -8.28
N PRO A 290 6.13 8.92 -8.93
CA PRO A 290 5.34 7.87 -8.30
C PRO A 290 6.19 6.91 -7.51
N LEU A 291 5.75 6.52 -6.32
CA LEU A 291 6.48 5.58 -5.46
C LEU A 291 6.90 4.31 -6.24
N GLN A 292 6.02 3.79 -7.10
CA GLN A 292 6.23 2.60 -7.95
C GLN A 292 7.33 2.74 -9.01
N LEU A 293 7.79 3.95 -9.32
CA LEU A 293 8.88 4.20 -10.26
C LEU A 293 10.09 4.84 -9.59
N LEU A 294 9.98 5.11 -8.29
CA LEU A 294 10.92 5.95 -7.57
C LEU A 294 12.30 5.32 -7.55
N ARG A 295 12.42 4.01 -7.35
CA ARG A 295 13.72 3.34 -7.31
C ARG A 295 14.44 3.39 -8.67
N LEU A 296 13.71 3.12 -9.75
CA LEU A 296 14.25 3.13 -11.12
C LEU A 296 14.64 4.54 -11.59
N LYS A 297 13.87 5.54 -11.16
CA LYS A 297 14.02 6.93 -11.58
C LYS A 297 14.74 7.81 -10.57
N ALA A 298 15.06 7.33 -9.37
CA ALA A 298 15.76 8.11 -8.35
C ALA A 298 17.06 8.73 -8.88
N ARG A 299 17.78 8.03 -9.76
CA ARG A 299 18.99 8.54 -10.43
C ARG A 299 18.78 9.82 -11.26
N LEU A 300 17.54 10.16 -11.61
CA LEU A 300 17.18 11.40 -12.30
C LEU A 300 17.06 12.58 -11.33
N LEU A 301 17.03 12.33 -10.02
CA LEU A 301 17.01 13.33 -8.98
C LEU A 301 18.42 13.89 -8.74
N ASP A 302 18.49 15.20 -8.54
CA ASP A 302 19.70 15.95 -8.21
C ASP A 302 20.11 15.66 -6.76
N ARG A 303 21.28 15.03 -6.57
CA ARG A 303 21.79 14.65 -5.26
C ARG A 303 22.13 15.83 -4.35
N SER A 304 22.30 17.04 -4.89
CA SER A 304 22.58 18.24 -4.11
C SER A 304 21.34 18.89 -3.51
N ARG A 305 20.14 18.49 -3.95
CA ARG A 305 18.88 19.08 -3.52
C ARG A 305 18.26 18.32 -2.36
N THR A 306 17.56 19.07 -1.51
CA THR A 306 16.63 18.52 -0.53
C THR A 306 15.26 18.30 -1.18
N TYR A 307 14.68 17.12 -0.97
CA TYR A 307 13.36 16.77 -1.47
C TYR A 307 12.34 16.64 -0.34
N LEU A 308 11.13 17.13 -0.57
CA LEU A 308 10.01 17.05 0.34
C LEU A 308 8.98 16.12 -0.28
N CYS A 309 8.86 14.90 0.23
CA CYS A 309 7.92 13.91 -0.28
C CYS A 309 6.53 14.14 0.31
N TYR A 310 5.49 14.09 -0.52
CA TYR A 310 4.11 14.05 -0.04
C TYR A 310 3.26 13.04 -0.82
N CYS A 311 2.24 12.54 -0.14
CA CYS A 311 1.11 11.82 -0.70
C CYS A 311 -0.14 12.19 0.11
N ASP A 312 -1.28 11.54 -0.12
CA ASP A 312 -2.51 11.90 0.61
C ASP A 312 -2.43 11.53 2.09
N SER A 313 -2.21 10.25 2.43
CA SER A 313 -2.21 9.79 3.84
C SER A 313 -0.86 9.79 4.55
N GLY A 314 0.20 10.28 3.92
CA GLY A 314 1.58 10.26 4.45
C GLY A 314 2.32 8.92 4.31
N LYS A 315 1.61 7.79 4.20
CA LYS A 315 2.21 6.44 4.15
C LYS A 315 3.17 6.24 2.97
N ARG A 316 2.74 6.62 1.75
CA ARG A 316 3.57 6.47 0.53
C ARG A 316 4.78 7.38 0.58
N SER A 317 4.63 8.62 1.06
CA SER A 317 5.75 9.55 1.23
C SER A 317 6.75 9.07 2.28
N SER A 318 6.33 8.44 3.38
CA SER A 318 7.25 7.83 4.34
C SER A 318 8.06 6.70 3.69
N SER A 319 7.42 5.81 2.92
CA SER A 319 8.13 4.77 2.16
C SER A 319 9.13 5.36 1.15
N ALA A 320 8.74 6.44 0.46
CA ALA A 320 9.62 7.14 -0.47
C ALA A 320 10.85 7.74 0.22
N VAL A 321 10.65 8.39 1.38
CA VAL A 321 11.74 8.99 2.16
C VAL A 321 12.68 7.92 2.68
N PHE A 322 12.16 6.80 3.17
CA PHE A 322 12.98 5.68 3.60
C PHE A 322 13.89 5.19 2.47
N LEU A 323 13.32 4.91 1.29
CA LEU A 323 14.05 4.45 0.12
C LEU A 323 15.12 5.47 -0.32
N LEU A 324 14.74 6.74 -0.48
CA LEU A 324 15.67 7.78 -0.95
C LEU A 324 16.77 8.08 0.09
N SER A 325 16.47 7.98 1.39
CA SER A 325 17.47 8.12 2.45
C SER A 325 18.53 7.01 2.36
N GLN A 326 18.12 5.75 2.13
CA GLN A 326 19.05 4.64 1.89
C GLN A 326 19.92 4.86 0.64
N LEU A 327 19.39 5.56 -0.37
CA LEU A 327 20.14 5.94 -1.58
C LEU A 327 21.00 7.20 -1.39
N GLY A 328 21.01 7.79 -0.20
CA GLY A 328 21.85 8.93 0.18
C GLY A 328 21.30 10.31 -0.19
N TYR A 329 19.98 10.44 -0.41
CA TYR A 329 19.34 11.73 -0.65
C TYR A 329 18.95 12.43 0.66
N SER A 330 18.95 13.77 0.65
CA SER A 330 18.36 14.59 1.73
C SER A 330 16.86 14.71 1.50
N VAL A 331 16.06 13.96 2.25
CA VAL A 331 14.61 13.82 2.02
C VAL A 331 13.83 13.91 3.32
N TYR A 332 12.63 14.51 3.25
CA TYR A 332 11.70 14.60 4.37
C TYR A 332 10.28 14.27 3.91
N ALA A 333 9.48 13.64 4.76
CA ALA A 333 8.05 13.42 4.51
C ALA A 333 7.25 14.59 5.07
N LEU A 334 6.24 15.05 4.32
CA LEU A 334 5.23 15.92 4.90
C LEU A 334 4.43 15.14 5.95
N ARG A 335 4.49 15.59 7.21
CA ARG A 335 3.86 14.90 8.35
C ARG A 335 2.37 14.67 8.10
N GLY A 336 1.97 13.41 8.10
CA GLY A 336 0.58 12.98 7.91
C GLY A 336 0.03 13.16 6.48
N GLY A 337 0.87 13.57 5.52
CA GLY A 337 0.45 13.81 4.14
C GLY A 337 -0.51 14.98 3.98
N LEU A 338 -1.17 15.03 2.82
CA LEU A 338 -2.17 16.05 2.50
C LEU A 338 -3.41 15.92 3.39
N ASP A 339 -3.82 14.70 3.77
CA ASP A 339 -5.01 14.43 4.57
C ASP A 339 -4.93 15.01 5.98
N ALA A 340 -3.72 15.17 6.51
CA ALA A 340 -3.51 15.81 7.81
C ALA A 340 -3.57 17.34 7.78
N LEU A 341 -3.56 17.97 6.59
CA LEU A 341 -3.65 19.41 6.46
C LEU A 341 -5.11 19.89 6.63
N PRO A 342 -5.34 21.03 7.30
CA PRO A 342 -6.62 21.74 7.22
C PRO A 342 -7.00 22.02 5.76
N ALA A 343 -8.29 21.97 5.41
CA ALA A 343 -8.78 22.16 4.04
C ALA A 343 -8.19 23.42 3.38
N VAL A 344 -8.23 24.57 4.06
CA VAL A 344 -7.65 25.83 3.58
C VAL A 344 -6.16 25.72 3.23
N GLN A 345 -5.38 24.99 4.03
CA GLN A 345 -3.96 24.80 3.77
C GLN A 345 -3.70 23.79 2.65
N ARG A 346 -4.54 22.77 2.53
CA ARG A 346 -4.49 21.80 1.43
C ARG A 346 -4.80 22.48 0.10
N ASP A 347 -5.87 23.26 0.04
CA ASP A 347 -6.31 23.95 -1.17
C ASP A 347 -5.31 25.05 -1.56
N ALA A 348 -4.68 25.71 -0.59
CA ALA A 348 -3.58 26.64 -0.85
C ALA A 348 -2.31 25.93 -1.35
N LEU A 349 -2.09 24.68 -0.95
CA LEU A 349 -0.94 23.88 -1.39
C LEU A 349 -1.16 23.26 -2.78
N LEU A 350 -2.38 22.84 -3.12
CA LEU A 350 -2.67 22.11 -4.35
C LEU A 350 -3.21 23.04 -5.44
N CYS A 351 -2.57 23.04 -6.60
CA CYS A 351 -3.07 23.71 -7.78
C CYS A 351 -3.89 22.73 -8.62
N GLU A 352 -5.17 23.04 -8.86
CA GLU A 352 -5.97 22.40 -9.90
C GLU A 352 -5.59 23.03 -11.25
N SER A 353 -5.16 22.20 -12.22
CA SER A 353 -4.88 22.53 -13.62
C SER A 353 -4.61 24.01 -13.96
N GLY A 354 -3.34 24.42 -13.83
CA GLY A 354 -2.79 25.65 -14.41
C GLY A 354 -1.27 25.55 -14.60
N ALA A 355 -0.83 25.24 -15.83
CA ALA A 355 0.55 25.28 -16.33
C ALA A 355 1.61 24.39 -15.64
N GLY A 356 1.56 23.07 -15.85
CA GLY A 356 2.62 22.13 -15.45
C GLY A 356 3.75 22.03 -16.47
N TYR A 357 4.99 22.29 -16.04
CA TYR A 357 6.22 22.35 -16.85
C TYR A 357 6.95 21.00 -17.04
N LEU A 358 7.51 20.84 -18.25
CA LEU A 358 8.83 20.29 -18.66
C LEU A 358 9.55 19.25 -17.77
N ALA A 359 9.54 17.99 -18.20
CA ALA A 359 10.59 17.03 -17.86
C ALA A 359 11.84 17.32 -18.70
N ARG A 360 12.99 17.56 -18.06
CA ARG A 360 14.28 17.69 -18.74
C ARG A 360 14.97 16.33 -18.84
N SER A 361 15.13 15.83 -20.05
CA SER A 361 16.10 14.78 -20.38
C SER A 361 16.88 15.20 -21.62
N GLY A 362 18.21 15.20 -21.55
CA GLY A 362 19.07 15.31 -22.74
C GLY A 362 19.15 16.69 -23.43
N GLY A 363 18.78 17.79 -22.79
CA GLY A 363 19.06 19.14 -23.30
C GLY A 363 18.21 19.61 -24.49
N ARG A 364 17.10 18.95 -24.82
CA ARG A 364 16.10 19.46 -25.78
C ARG A 364 14.74 19.67 -25.12
N THR A 365 14.17 20.83 -25.39
CA THR A 365 12.85 21.30 -24.93
C THR A 365 11.79 20.89 -25.96
N GLU A 366 10.87 20.01 -25.59
CA GLU A 366 9.65 19.78 -26.37
C GLU A 366 8.40 19.94 -25.49
N ARG A 367 7.40 20.66 -26.02
CA ARG A 367 6.09 20.87 -25.39
C ARG A 367 5.23 19.62 -25.65
N SER A 368 4.59 19.08 -24.61
CA SER A 368 3.43 18.21 -24.84
C SER A 368 2.32 19.06 -25.46
N ARG A 369 1.75 18.58 -26.56
CA ARG A 369 0.50 19.12 -27.11
C ARG A 369 -0.67 18.68 -26.24
#